data_AF-A0A2V8UDK3-F1
#
_entry.id   AF-A0A2V8UDK3-F1
#
_cell.length_a   1.000
_cell.length_b   1.000
_cell.length_c   1.000
_cell.angle_alpha   90.00
_cell.angle_beta   90.00
_cell.angle_gamma   90.00
#
_symmetry.space_group_name_H-M   'P 1'
#
loop_
_entity.id
_entity.type
_entity.pdbx_description
1 polymer ?
#
loop_
_entity_poly.entity_id
_entity_poly.type
_entity_poly.pdbx_seq_one_letter_code
_entity_poly.pdbx_strand_id
1 'polypeptide(L)'
;MLSSWRNWKPRGCRSHPKLTLIGRAYFDLTGLPPSPEEAQAFLADRDPEAYEKMIDRLLASPRYGERWGRYWLDLAGYADSEGGKLAADYVRPDAWRYRDYVIRSINADKPYDRFLAEQIAGDELADYEHAATITPELADNIIATGFLRMGPDSTNDRATNAVEDRLDVI
;
A
#
# COMPACT_ATOMS: atom_id res chain seq x y z
N MET A 1 -5.61 -13.78 20.21
CA MET A 1 -6.96 -13.17 20.21
C MET A 1 -6.94 -12.04 19.21
N LEU A 2 -7.61 -12.27 18.08
CA LEU A 2 -7.57 -11.49 16.84
C LEU A 2 -8.23 -10.11 17.02
N SER A 3 -7.51 -9.03 16.73
CA SER A 3 -8.11 -7.71 16.51
C SER A 3 -8.17 -7.45 15.00
N SER A 4 -9.33 -7.72 14.41
CA SER A 4 -9.70 -7.31 13.06
C SER A 4 -9.58 -5.79 12.91
N TRP A 5 -9.00 -5.33 11.79
CA TRP A 5 -8.89 -3.92 11.39
C TRP A 5 -10.24 -3.21 11.21
N ARG A 6 -11.36 -3.95 11.27
CA ARG A 6 -12.74 -3.44 11.17
C ARG A 6 -13.21 -2.55 12.34
N ASN A 7 -12.39 -2.35 13.38
CA ASN A 7 -12.78 -1.63 14.61
C ASN A 7 -12.25 -0.20 14.76
N TRP A 8 -11.78 0.43 13.68
CA TRP A 8 -11.36 1.83 13.72
C TRP A 8 -12.56 2.79 13.86
N LYS A 9 -12.59 3.61 14.93
CA LYS A 9 -13.60 4.68 15.15
C LYS A 9 -12.97 6.08 15.00
N PRO A 10 -13.42 6.91 14.05
CA PRO A 10 -12.97 8.29 13.94
C PRO A 10 -13.45 9.16 15.12
N ARG A 11 -12.62 10.13 15.54
CA ARG A 11 -12.94 11.07 16.64
C ARG A 11 -14.05 12.04 16.21
N GLY A 12 -15.06 12.18 17.06
CA GLY A 12 -16.25 13.00 16.77
C GLY A 12 -16.00 14.51 16.84
N CYS A 13 -16.17 15.20 15.71
CA CYS A 13 -16.45 16.64 15.69
C CYS A 13 -17.96 16.87 15.50
N ARG A 14 -18.54 17.65 16.42
CA ARG A 14 -19.96 18.02 16.46
C ARG A 14 -20.29 19.08 15.40
N SER A 15 -20.61 18.60 14.21
CA SER A 15 -21.64 19.08 13.29
C SER A 15 -21.48 18.28 12.00
N HIS A 16 -22.48 17.49 11.61
CA HIS A 16 -22.45 16.83 10.30
C HIS A 16 -23.70 17.23 9.53
N PRO A 17 -23.62 18.27 8.68
CA PRO A 17 -24.33 18.19 7.41
C PRO A 17 -23.95 16.83 6.81
N LYS A 18 -24.92 15.98 6.43
CA LYS A 18 -24.65 14.64 5.87
C LYS A 18 -23.52 14.64 4.81
N LEU A 19 -23.38 15.75 4.07
CA LEU A 19 -22.28 16.04 3.14
C LEU A 19 -20.87 15.97 3.75
N THR A 20 -20.65 16.51 4.95
CA THR A 20 -19.35 16.43 5.63
C THR A 20 -19.01 14.99 6.02
N LEU A 21 -20.02 14.19 6.37
CA LEU A 21 -19.83 12.80 6.78
C LEU A 21 -19.37 11.94 5.60
N ILE A 22 -20.08 12.03 4.47
CA ILE A 22 -19.70 11.30 3.25
C ILE A 22 -18.33 11.77 2.74
N GLY A 23 -18.07 13.08 2.73
CA GLY A 23 -16.80 13.62 2.28
C GLY A 23 -15.62 13.03 3.07
N ARG A 24 -15.72 13.00 4.40
CA ARG A 24 -14.70 12.39 5.25
C ARG A 24 -14.51 10.90 4.98
N ALA A 25 -15.59 10.14 4.93
CA ALA A 25 -15.51 8.69 4.69
C ALA A 25 -14.81 8.36 3.37
N TYR A 26 -15.15 9.08 2.29
CA TYR A 26 -14.54 8.90 0.98
C TYR A 26 -13.05 9.27 0.97
N PHE A 27 -12.68 10.42 1.53
CA PHE A 27 -11.28 10.82 1.61
C PHE A 27 -10.44 9.90 2.50
N ASP A 28 -10.96 9.49 3.65
CA ASP A 28 -10.23 8.64 4.59
C ASP A 28 -10.02 7.24 4.02
N LEU A 29 -11.06 6.65 3.41
CA LEU A 29 -11.02 5.26 2.93
C LEU A 29 -10.42 5.12 1.53
N THR A 30 -10.67 6.06 0.62
CA THR A 30 -10.26 5.94 -0.79
C THR A 30 -9.30 7.03 -1.25
N GLY A 31 -9.08 8.07 -0.44
CA GLY A 31 -8.25 9.21 -0.81
C GLY A 31 -8.89 10.17 -1.83
N LEU A 32 -10.12 9.90 -2.28
CA LEU A 32 -10.84 10.68 -3.28
C LEU A 32 -12.15 11.23 -2.72
N PRO A 33 -12.65 12.38 -3.22
CA PRO A 33 -13.99 12.84 -2.88
C PRO A 33 -15.08 11.93 -3.50
N PRO A 34 -16.31 11.91 -2.94
CA PRO A 34 -17.45 11.25 -3.58
C PRO A 34 -17.83 11.98 -4.88
N SER A 35 -18.38 11.24 -5.84
CA SER A 35 -19.00 11.85 -7.02
C SER A 35 -20.27 12.62 -6.64
N PRO A 36 -20.72 13.59 -7.44
CA PRO A 36 -22.00 14.28 -7.22
C PRO A 36 -23.18 13.31 -7.10
N GLU A 37 -23.20 12.25 -7.90
CA GLU A 37 -24.25 11.22 -7.91
C GLU A 37 -24.21 10.38 -6.64
N GLU A 38 -23.03 9.96 -6.19
CA GLU A 38 -22.85 9.21 -4.95
C GLU A 38 -23.27 10.04 -3.72
N ALA A 39 -22.91 11.32 -3.71
CA ALA A 39 -23.32 12.25 -2.67
C ALA A 39 -24.83 12.46 -2.66
N GLN A 40 -25.46 12.68 -3.82
CA GLN A 40 -26.91 12.82 -3.91
C GLN A 40 -27.65 11.55 -3.49
N ALA A 41 -27.16 10.38 -3.92
CA ALA A 41 -27.74 9.09 -3.54
C ALA A 41 -27.71 8.89 -2.02
N PHE A 42 -26.59 9.16 -1.37
CA PHE A 42 -26.48 9.06 0.10
C PHE A 42 -27.33 10.10 0.84
N LEU A 43 -27.47 11.30 0.29
CA LEU A 43 -28.32 12.35 0.89
C LEU A 43 -29.81 11.99 0.83
N ALA A 44 -30.24 11.44 -0.31
CA ALA A 44 -31.60 11.01 -0.56
C ALA A 44 -31.96 9.71 0.19
N ASP A 45 -30.95 8.91 0.57
CA ASP A 45 -31.14 7.68 1.29
C ASP A 45 -31.69 7.93 2.71
N ARG A 46 -32.79 7.24 3.01
CA ARG A 46 -33.52 7.29 4.29
C ARG A 46 -33.38 6.00 5.09
N ASP A 47 -32.68 5.01 4.54
CA ASP A 47 -32.37 3.80 5.25
C ASP A 47 -31.52 4.13 6.49
N PRO A 48 -31.90 3.66 7.69
CA PRO A 48 -31.08 3.84 8.89
C PRO A 48 -29.66 3.27 8.75
N GLU A 49 -29.44 2.30 7.86
CA GLU A 49 -28.15 1.66 7.59
C GLU A 49 -27.42 2.23 6.35
N ALA A 50 -27.89 3.35 5.80
CA ALA A 50 -27.33 3.93 4.57
C ALA A 50 -25.82 4.24 4.70
N TYR A 51 -25.39 4.62 5.90
CA TYR A 51 -23.99 4.95 6.17
C TYR A 51 -23.12 3.69 6.20
N GLU A 52 -23.55 2.66 6.91
CA GLU A 52 -22.87 1.37 7.01
C GLU A 52 -22.73 0.74 5.63
N LYS A 53 -23.81 0.72 4.84
CA LYS A 53 -23.81 0.23 3.44
C LYS A 53 -22.87 1.02 2.54
N MET A 54 -22.71 2.32 2.78
CA MET A 54 -21.73 3.14 2.06
C MET A 54 -20.30 2.76 2.47
N ILE A 55 -20.03 2.61 3.76
CA ILE A 55 -18.72 2.19 4.26
C ILE A 55 -18.33 0.82 3.71
N ASP A 56 -19.24 -0.16 3.72
CA ASP A 56 -18.98 -1.49 3.17
C ASP A 56 -18.61 -1.44 1.68
N ARG A 57 -19.30 -0.59 0.90
CA ARG A 57 -18.95 -0.35 -0.52
C ARG A 57 -17.57 0.28 -0.69
N LEU A 58 -17.20 1.22 0.18
CA LEU A 58 -15.89 1.87 0.14
C LEU A 58 -14.77 0.90 0.52
N LEU A 59 -14.98 0.07 1.55
CA LEU A 59 -14.02 -0.96 1.97
C LEU A 59 -13.85 -2.07 0.93
N ALA A 60 -14.90 -2.39 0.17
CA ALA A 60 -14.84 -3.35 -0.93
C ALA A 60 -14.24 -2.78 -2.23
N SER A 61 -14.00 -1.46 -2.30
CA SER A 61 -13.45 -0.81 -3.49
C SER A 61 -11.94 -1.07 -3.60
N PRO A 62 -11.39 -1.35 -4.81
CA PRO A 62 -9.95 -1.53 -4.99
C PRO A 62 -9.13 -0.30 -4.57
N ARG A 63 -9.74 0.89 -4.59
CA ARG A 63 -9.16 2.16 -4.15
C ARG A 63 -8.82 2.18 -2.66
N TYR A 64 -9.49 1.35 -1.87
CA TYR A 64 -9.17 1.19 -0.45
C TYR A 64 -7.74 0.68 -0.28
N GLY A 65 -7.38 -0.40 -0.96
CA GLY A 65 -6.03 -0.95 -0.93
C GLY A 65 -4.98 -0.02 -1.54
N GLU A 66 -5.32 0.77 -2.56
CA GLU A 66 -4.41 1.81 -3.10
C GLU A 66 -4.14 2.89 -2.04
N ARG A 67 -5.18 3.38 -1.35
CA ARG A 67 -5.06 4.40 -0.31
C ARG A 67 -4.29 3.90 0.90
N TRP A 68 -4.67 2.73 1.42
CA TRP A 68 -4.06 2.18 2.63
C TRP A 68 -2.70 1.55 2.37
N GLY A 69 -2.49 0.98 1.18
CA GLY A 69 -1.20 0.47 0.73
C GLY A 69 -0.13 1.54 0.71
N ARG A 70 -0.47 2.79 0.35
CA ARG A 70 0.46 3.92 0.42
C ARG A 70 1.09 4.08 1.81
N TYR A 71 0.30 3.99 2.89
CA TYR A 71 0.86 4.14 4.24
C TYR A 71 1.86 3.03 4.59
N TRP A 72 1.59 1.81 4.14
CA TRP A 72 2.53 0.70 4.32
C TRP A 72 3.78 0.89 3.47
N LEU A 73 3.62 1.32 2.22
CA LEU A 73 4.73 1.55 1.30
C LEU A 73 5.63 2.69 1.78
N ASP A 74 5.04 3.76 2.33
CA ASP A 74 5.78 4.84 2.98
C ASP A 74 6.58 4.31 4.19
N LEU A 75 5.99 3.41 5.00
CA LEU A 75 6.67 2.76 6.12
C LEU A 75 7.83 1.85 5.66
N ALA A 76 7.62 1.09 4.59
CA ALA A 76 8.63 0.21 4.01
C ALA A 76 9.76 0.97 3.32
N GLY A 77 9.61 2.29 3.10
CA GLY A 77 10.56 3.08 2.33
C GLY A 77 10.51 2.79 0.83
N TYR A 78 9.35 2.36 0.33
CA TYR A 78 9.18 2.02 -1.08
C TYR A 78 9.55 3.18 -2.00
N ALA A 79 10.39 2.88 -2.99
CA ALA A 79 10.70 3.76 -4.10
C ALA A 79 10.84 2.93 -5.38
N ASP A 80 10.45 3.52 -6.50
CA ASP A 80 10.71 2.93 -7.83
C ASP A 80 12.18 3.10 -8.26
N SER A 81 13.01 3.76 -7.45
CA SER A 81 14.42 4.00 -7.70
C SER A 81 15.26 3.89 -6.41
N GLU A 82 16.58 3.82 -6.54
CA GLU A 82 17.50 3.66 -5.39
C GLU A 82 17.70 4.95 -4.57
N GLY A 83 17.38 6.13 -5.11
CA GLY A 83 17.47 7.40 -4.37
C GLY A 83 18.91 7.86 -4.09
N GLY A 84 19.85 7.54 -5.00
CA GLY A 84 21.28 7.82 -4.85
C GLY A 84 21.64 9.30 -4.64
N LYS A 85 22.78 9.56 -3.99
CA LYS A 85 23.11 10.90 -3.46
C LYS A 85 23.45 11.98 -4.48
N LEU A 86 23.87 11.66 -5.71
CA LEU A 86 24.38 12.68 -6.66
C LEU A 86 24.12 12.41 -8.17
N ALA A 87 24.17 11.17 -8.66
CA ALA A 87 23.97 10.88 -10.10
C ALA A 87 23.49 9.45 -10.46
N ALA A 88 23.29 8.58 -9.46
CA ALA A 88 23.01 7.15 -9.65
C ALA A 88 21.60 6.79 -9.14
N ASP A 89 20.58 7.53 -9.58
CA ASP A 89 19.19 7.18 -9.27
C ASP A 89 18.70 6.07 -10.21
N TYR A 90 19.20 4.85 -9.99
CA TYR A 90 18.83 3.70 -10.80
C TYR A 90 17.39 3.30 -10.53
N VAL A 91 16.61 3.12 -11.61
CA VAL A 91 15.26 2.57 -11.54
C VAL A 91 15.33 1.12 -11.10
N ARG A 92 14.51 0.76 -10.11
CA ARG A 92 14.32 -0.63 -9.64
C ARG A 92 13.29 -1.30 -10.56
N PRO A 93 13.69 -2.16 -11.52
CA PRO A 93 12.81 -2.62 -12.59
C PRO A 93 11.60 -3.43 -12.10
N ASP A 94 11.74 -4.13 -10.98
CA ASP A 94 10.72 -5.04 -10.43
C ASP A 94 10.07 -4.53 -9.13
N ALA A 95 10.41 -3.33 -8.65
CA ALA A 95 9.87 -2.79 -7.39
C ALA A 95 8.33 -2.71 -7.40
N TRP A 96 7.73 -2.35 -8.53
CA TRP A 96 6.28 -2.26 -8.72
C TRP A 96 5.53 -3.55 -8.34
N ARG A 97 6.17 -4.72 -8.42
CA ARG A 97 5.57 -6.00 -8.02
C ARG A 97 5.26 -6.02 -6.52
N TYR A 98 6.17 -5.49 -5.70
CA TYR A 98 5.98 -5.36 -4.26
C TYR A 98 4.87 -4.37 -3.92
N ARG A 99 4.82 -3.21 -4.60
CA ARG A 99 3.70 -2.26 -4.49
C ARG A 99 2.36 -2.94 -4.76
N ASP A 100 2.25 -3.62 -5.89
CA ASP A 100 1.01 -4.26 -6.31
C ASP A 100 0.64 -5.41 -5.37
N TYR A 101 1.61 -6.15 -4.83
CA TYR A 101 1.42 -7.17 -3.81
C TYR A 101 0.82 -6.60 -2.51
N VAL A 102 1.34 -5.47 -2.01
CA VAL A 102 0.81 -4.79 -0.81
C VAL A 102 -0.63 -4.35 -1.03
N ILE A 103 -0.92 -3.72 -2.18
CA ILE A 103 -2.28 -3.27 -2.53
C ILE A 103 -3.24 -4.46 -2.61
N ARG A 104 -2.86 -5.56 -3.26
CA ARG A 104 -3.67 -6.79 -3.33
C ARG A 104 -3.90 -7.39 -1.94
N SER A 105 -2.87 -7.45 -1.11
CA SER A 105 -2.96 -8.03 0.24
C SER A 105 -3.94 -7.26 1.13
N ILE A 106 -3.95 -5.93 1.05
CA ILE A 106 -4.89 -5.10 1.80
C ILE A 106 -6.31 -5.27 1.28
N ASN A 107 -6.51 -5.24 -0.05
CA ASN A 107 -7.84 -5.44 -0.65
C ASN A 107 -8.41 -6.84 -0.38
N ALA A 108 -7.55 -7.85 -0.22
CA ALA A 108 -7.95 -9.21 0.13
C ALA A 108 -8.23 -9.42 1.62
N ASP A 109 -8.12 -8.37 2.46
CA ASP A 109 -8.24 -8.48 3.93
C ASP A 109 -7.28 -9.56 4.49
N LYS A 110 -6.06 -9.62 3.95
CA LYS A 110 -5.07 -10.64 4.33
C LYS A 110 -4.77 -10.52 5.83
N PRO A 111 -4.78 -11.64 6.59
CA PRO A 111 -4.42 -11.63 8.00
C PRO A 111 -3.06 -10.98 8.23
N TYR A 112 -3.00 -10.04 9.18
CA TYR A 112 -1.80 -9.23 9.41
C TYR A 112 -0.57 -10.06 9.82
N ASP A 113 -0.79 -11.13 10.57
CA ASP A 113 0.25 -12.11 10.94
C ASP A 113 0.83 -12.82 9.73
N ARG A 114 -0.03 -13.28 8.80
CA ARG A 114 0.43 -13.87 7.54
C ARG A 114 1.16 -12.85 6.68
N PHE A 115 0.60 -11.66 6.53
CA PHE A 115 1.21 -10.58 5.76
C PHE A 115 2.61 -10.23 6.30
N LEU A 116 2.77 -10.08 7.62
CA LEU A 116 4.08 -9.84 8.22
C LEU A 116 5.06 -11.01 8.04
N ALA A 117 4.58 -12.24 8.20
CA ALA A 117 5.43 -13.42 8.01
C ALA A 117 5.99 -13.48 6.58
N GLU A 118 5.16 -13.21 5.58
CA GLU A 118 5.58 -13.15 4.16
C GLU A 118 6.59 -12.01 3.90
N GLN A 119 6.50 -10.90 4.64
CA GLN A 119 7.42 -9.76 4.50
C GLN A 119 8.83 -10.06 5.04
N ILE A 120 8.91 -10.84 6.12
CA ILE A 120 10.17 -11.11 6.84
C ILE A 120 10.82 -12.41 6.36
N ALA A 121 10.01 -13.41 6.00
CA ALA A 121 10.46 -14.77 5.73
C ALA A 121 9.67 -15.43 4.58
N GLY A 122 9.26 -14.65 3.58
CA GLY A 122 8.49 -15.19 2.45
C GLY A 122 9.29 -16.18 1.60
N ASP A 123 10.59 -15.99 1.48
CA ASP A 123 11.53 -16.95 0.88
C ASP A 123 11.56 -18.29 1.63
N GLU A 124 11.58 -18.28 2.96
CA GLU A 124 11.48 -19.51 3.77
C GLU A 124 10.10 -20.18 3.69
N LEU A 125 9.05 -19.41 3.42
CA LEU A 125 7.69 -19.92 3.20
C LEU A 125 7.49 -20.47 1.78
N ALA A 126 8.43 -20.24 0.87
CA ALA A 126 8.37 -20.64 -0.52
C ALA A 126 9.43 -21.72 -0.81
N ASP A 127 9.01 -22.93 -1.18
CA ASP A 127 9.94 -23.93 -1.73
C ASP A 127 10.22 -23.63 -3.21
N TYR A 128 10.79 -22.45 -3.48
CA TYR A 128 11.05 -21.98 -4.85
C TYR A 128 12.16 -22.77 -5.55
N GLU A 129 12.99 -23.50 -4.79
CA GLU A 129 14.11 -24.28 -5.32
C GLU A 129 13.67 -25.64 -5.88
N HIS A 130 12.66 -26.28 -5.29
CA HIS A 130 12.19 -27.62 -5.68
C HIS A 130 10.78 -27.64 -6.25
N ALA A 131 10.07 -26.50 -6.29
CA ALA A 131 8.73 -26.42 -6.84
C ALA A 131 8.69 -26.81 -8.33
N ALA A 132 7.93 -27.86 -8.64
CA ALA A 132 7.66 -28.26 -10.02
C ALA A 132 6.86 -27.22 -10.82
N THR A 133 6.15 -26.31 -10.13
CA THR A 133 5.37 -25.24 -10.75
C THR A 133 5.31 -24.02 -9.84
N ILE A 134 5.48 -22.83 -10.41
CA ILE A 134 5.37 -21.56 -9.69
C ILE A 134 3.88 -21.22 -9.52
N THR A 135 3.38 -21.32 -8.28
CA THR A 135 2.01 -20.92 -7.93
C THR A 135 1.96 -19.41 -7.64
N PRO A 136 0.77 -18.78 -7.73
CA PRO A 136 0.61 -17.38 -7.33
C PRO A 136 1.02 -17.10 -5.88
N GLU A 137 0.72 -18.04 -4.96
CA GLU A 137 1.13 -17.91 -3.55
C GLU A 137 2.65 -17.95 -3.41
N LEU A 138 3.33 -18.86 -4.13
CA LEU A 138 4.79 -18.94 -4.11
C LEU A 138 5.40 -17.64 -4.65
N ALA A 139 4.88 -17.12 -5.77
CA ALA A 139 5.33 -15.85 -6.32
C ALA A 139 5.09 -14.68 -5.35
N ASP A 140 3.93 -14.62 -4.71
CA ASP A 140 3.59 -13.59 -3.73
C ASP A 140 4.52 -13.66 -2.51
N ASN A 141 4.87 -14.85 -2.01
CA ASN A 141 5.81 -15.01 -0.89
C ASN A 141 7.21 -14.47 -1.25
N ILE A 142 7.73 -14.77 -2.45
CA ILE A 142 9.02 -14.22 -2.91
C ILE A 142 8.96 -12.71 -3.08
N ILE A 143 7.88 -12.19 -3.70
CA ILE A 143 7.68 -10.75 -3.87
C ILE A 143 7.60 -10.03 -2.52
N ALA A 144 6.90 -10.61 -1.54
CA ALA A 144 6.71 -10.05 -0.21
C ALA A 144 8.04 -9.87 0.54
N THR A 145 8.97 -10.82 0.39
CA THR A 145 10.33 -10.75 0.97
C THR A 145 11.12 -9.54 0.46
N GLY A 146 10.72 -8.99 -0.70
CA GLY A 146 11.23 -7.73 -1.23
C GLY A 146 11.13 -6.55 -0.25
N PHE A 147 10.28 -6.63 0.78
CA PHE A 147 10.26 -5.72 1.94
C PHE A 147 11.64 -5.34 2.45
N LEU A 148 12.50 -6.34 2.65
CA LEU A 148 13.84 -6.17 3.22
C LEU A 148 14.77 -5.37 2.31
N ARG A 149 14.40 -5.20 1.03
CA ARG A 149 15.14 -4.42 0.04
C ARG A 149 14.56 -3.03 -0.21
N MET A 150 13.41 -2.70 0.37
CA MET A 150 12.76 -1.41 0.13
C MET A 150 13.51 -0.25 0.78
N GLY A 151 14.17 -0.48 1.91
CA GLY A 151 15.00 0.53 2.57
C GLY A 151 16.14 1.08 1.69
N PRO A 152 16.62 2.31 1.96
CA PRO A 152 17.78 2.86 1.30
C PRO A 152 19.02 2.05 1.69
N ASP A 153 19.70 1.50 0.68
CA ASP A 153 20.93 0.73 0.86
C ASP A 153 22.03 1.28 -0.05
N SER A 154 23.01 1.96 0.54
CA SER A 154 24.16 2.51 -0.16
C SER A 154 25.32 1.51 -0.30
N THR A 155 25.14 0.25 0.12
CA THR A 155 26.22 -0.75 0.11
C THR A 155 26.72 -1.04 -1.31
N ASN A 156 25.84 -0.92 -2.30
CA ASN A 156 26.18 -1.10 -3.72
C ASN A 156 26.42 0.22 -4.47
N ASP A 157 26.47 1.36 -3.75
CA ASP A 157 26.77 2.64 -4.38
C ASP A 157 28.22 2.66 -4.86
N ARG A 158 28.44 3.13 -6.10
CA ARG A 158 29.80 3.41 -6.58
C ARG A 158 30.43 4.50 -5.71
N ALA A 159 31.75 4.41 -5.50
CA ALA A 159 32.51 5.48 -4.87
C ALA A 159 32.24 6.79 -5.62
N THR A 160 31.68 7.78 -4.92
CA THR A 160 31.40 9.11 -5.46
C THR A 160 32.60 10.03 -5.23
N ASN A 161 32.72 11.10 -6.02
CA ASN A 161 33.87 12.03 -6.07
C ASN A 161 35.12 11.45 -6.74
N ALA A 162 34.95 10.58 -7.74
CA ALA A 162 36.05 10.26 -8.65
C ALA A 162 36.48 11.52 -9.42
N VAL A 163 37.69 11.51 -10.00
CA VAL A 163 38.20 12.67 -10.77
C VAL A 163 37.29 12.94 -11.97
N GLU A 164 36.76 11.87 -12.57
CA GLU A 164 35.81 11.87 -13.67
C GLU A 164 34.52 12.62 -13.28
N ASP A 165 33.93 12.32 -12.11
CA ASP A 165 32.70 12.97 -11.62
C ASP A 165 32.86 14.49 -11.41
N ARG A 166 34.09 14.96 -11.11
CA ARG A 166 34.38 16.39 -10.86
C ARG A 166 34.56 17.18 -12.15
N LEU A 167 34.93 16.51 -13.24
CA LEU A 167 35.15 17.13 -14.54
C LEU A 167 33.83 17.40 -15.28
N ASP A 168 32.78 16.60 -15.02
CA ASP A 168 31.45 16.78 -15.61
C ASP A 168 30.67 18.02 -15.09
N VAL A 169 31.22 18.74 -14.10
CA VAL A 169 30.61 19.95 -13.51
C VAL A 169 31.19 21.25 -14.10
N ILE A 170 32.23 21.18 -14.92
CA ILE A 170 32.90 22.32 -15.56
C ILE A 170 32.46 22.44 -17.03
#